data_AF-A0ABC8IU65-F1
#
_entry.id   AF-A0ABC8IU65-F1
#
_cell.length_a   1.000
_cell.length_b   1.000
_cell.length_c   1.000
_cell.angle_alpha   90.00
_cell.angle_beta   90.00
_cell.angle_gamma   90.00
#
_symmetry.space_group_name_H-M   'P 1'
#
loop_
_entity.id
_entity.type
_entity.pdbx_description
1 polymer ?
#
loop_
_entity_poly.entity_id
_entity_poly.type
_entity_poly.pdbx_seq_one_letter_code
_entity_poly.pdbx_strand_id
1 'polypeptide(L)'
;MSQSFELKVLEDLTLNTKQVQDDLLEEILRVNANTEYLRHFLHGSSDKELFTKNVLVATYDDVKPYIERVANGEPSNVIAGETVTSFILSSGTSGGKLKIFPVNKIFFENLTFI
;
A
#
# COMPACT_ATOMS: atom_id res chain seq x y z
N MET A 1 -24.63 -6.49 10.13
CA MET A 1 -23.93 -7.66 10.71
C MET A 1 -24.24 -7.70 12.21
N SER A 2 -24.14 -8.84 12.89
CA SER A 2 -24.41 -8.89 14.34
C SER A 2 -23.17 -8.42 15.10
N GLN A 3 -23.37 -7.68 16.20
CA GLN A 3 -22.29 -7.21 17.09
C GLN A 3 -21.36 -8.35 17.57
N SER A 4 -21.90 -9.56 17.71
CA SER A 4 -21.14 -10.77 18.06
C SER A 4 -20.15 -11.25 16.98
N PHE A 5 -20.36 -10.87 15.71
CA PHE A 5 -19.46 -11.18 14.61
C PHE A 5 -18.28 -10.20 14.58
N GLU A 6 -18.54 -8.91 14.77
CA GLU A 6 -17.51 -7.86 14.78
C GLU A 6 -16.49 -8.07 15.90
N LEU A 7 -16.93 -8.45 17.10
CA LEU A 7 -16.02 -8.75 18.23
C LEU A 7 -15.13 -9.96 17.95
N LYS A 8 -15.66 -11.01 17.30
CA LYS A 8 -14.87 -12.19 16.93
C LYS A 8 -13.78 -11.86 15.91
N VAL A 9 -14.08 -10.99 14.95
CA VAL A 9 -13.08 -10.52 13.97
C VAL A 9 -11.95 -9.76 14.67
N LEU A 10 -12.28 -8.87 15.61
CA LEU A 10 -11.27 -8.13 16.38
C LEU A 10 -10.40 -9.06 17.24
N GLU A 11 -10.99 -10.05 17.90
CA GLU A 11 -10.25 -11.07 18.66
C GLU A 11 -9.30 -11.84 17.75
N ASP A 12 -9.77 -12.31 16.60
CA ASP A 12 -8.95 -13.05 15.65
C ASP A 12 -7.76 -12.22 15.12
N LEU A 13 -8.02 -10.97 14.71
CA LEU A 13 -6.98 -10.06 14.20
C LEU A 13 -5.89 -9.76 15.25
N THR A 14 -6.27 -9.68 16.53
CA THR A 14 -5.35 -9.37 17.63
C THR A 14 -4.64 -10.59 18.19
N LEU A 15 -5.22 -11.79 18.08
CA LEU A 15 -4.58 -13.04 18.51
C LEU A 15 -3.65 -13.63 17.44
N ASN A 16 -3.98 -13.43 16.16
CA ASN A 16 -3.25 -14.01 15.02
C ASN A 16 -2.39 -12.99 14.26
N THR A 17 -1.98 -11.90 14.92
CA THR A 17 -1.33 -10.74 14.29
C THR A 17 -0.12 -11.09 13.43
N LYS A 18 0.73 -12.03 13.87
CA LYS A 18 1.89 -12.44 13.07
C LYS A 18 1.49 -13.03 11.72
N GLN A 19 0.55 -13.97 11.73
CA GLN A 19 0.08 -14.63 10.52
C GLN A 19 -0.60 -13.60 9.59
N VAL A 20 -1.49 -12.79 10.16
CA VAL A 20 -2.21 -11.73 9.43
C VAL A 20 -1.24 -10.74 8.76
N GLN A 21 -0.19 -10.32 9.45
CA GLN A 21 0.83 -9.42 8.89
C GLN A 21 1.70 -10.09 7.83
N ASP A 22 2.05 -11.37 8.02
CA ASP A 22 2.84 -12.13 7.07
C ASP A 22 2.06 -12.33 5.76
N ASP A 23 0.78 -12.72 5.85
CA ASP A 23 -0.12 -12.89 4.70
C ASP A 23 -0.36 -11.58 3.96
N LEU A 24 -0.61 -10.49 4.70
CA LEU A 24 -0.83 -9.16 4.10
C LEU A 24 0.41 -8.68 3.35
N LEU A 25 1.60 -8.83 3.92
CA LEU A 25 2.84 -8.44 3.25
C LEU A 25 3.09 -9.29 2.00
N GLU A 26 2.88 -10.61 2.07
CA GLU A 26 3.00 -11.49 0.92
C GLU A 26 2.07 -11.06 -0.22
N GLU A 27 0.80 -10.76 0.09
CA GLU A 27 -0.15 -10.27 -0.90
C GLU A 27 0.29 -8.95 -1.53
N ILE A 28 0.67 -7.96 -0.71
CA ILE A 28 1.18 -6.67 -1.19
C ILE A 28 2.38 -6.89 -2.12
N LEU A 29 3.36 -7.70 -1.71
CA LEU A 29 4.55 -7.94 -2.52
C LEU A 29 4.21 -8.67 -3.82
N ARG A 30 3.34 -9.69 -3.78
CA ARG A 30 2.93 -10.45 -4.96
C ARG A 30 2.24 -9.57 -6.00
N VAL A 31 1.30 -8.73 -5.58
CA VAL A 31 0.56 -7.83 -6.48
C VAL A 31 1.49 -6.75 -7.05
N ASN A 32 2.42 -6.25 -6.25
CA ASN A 32 3.26 -5.10 -6.62
C ASN A 32 4.65 -5.48 -7.17
N ALA A 33 5.02 -6.76 -7.24
CA ALA A 33 6.37 -7.24 -7.57
C ALA A 33 6.94 -6.65 -8.87
N ASN A 34 6.07 -6.38 -9.84
CA ASN A 34 6.42 -5.89 -11.17
C ASN A 34 6.19 -4.38 -11.37
N THR A 35 5.78 -3.67 -10.31
CA THR A 35 5.71 -2.20 -10.35
C THR A 35 7.09 -1.61 -10.57
N GLU A 36 7.16 -0.44 -11.20
CA GLU A 36 8.42 0.26 -11.42
C GLU A 36 9.15 0.47 -10.09
N TYR A 37 8.43 0.98 -9.08
CA TYR A 37 8.98 1.19 -7.74
C TYR A 37 9.62 -0.05 -7.11
N LEU A 38 8.86 -1.15 -6.93
CA LEU A 38 9.42 -2.33 -6.26
C LEU A 38 10.45 -3.08 -7.10
N ARG A 39 10.36 -3.02 -8.44
CA ARG A 39 11.33 -3.67 -9.32
C ARG A 39 12.75 -3.13 -9.12
N HIS A 40 12.91 -1.87 -8.68
CA HIS A 40 14.22 -1.31 -8.34
C HIS A 40 14.91 -2.01 -7.16
N PHE A 41 14.14 -2.61 -6.25
CA PHE A 41 14.65 -3.23 -5.02
C PHE A 41 14.60 -4.75 -5.04
N LEU A 42 13.55 -5.31 -5.66
CA LEU A 42 13.22 -6.73 -5.56
C LEU A 42 13.29 -7.47 -6.90
N HIS A 43 13.47 -6.76 -8.02
CA HIS A 43 13.61 -7.36 -9.36
C HIS A 43 12.52 -8.39 -9.70
N GLY A 44 11.27 -8.16 -9.28
CA GLY A 44 10.15 -9.08 -9.51
C GLY A 44 9.95 -10.14 -8.44
N SER A 45 10.78 -10.19 -7.41
CA SER A 45 10.56 -11.06 -6.25
C SER A 45 9.46 -10.52 -5.34
N SER A 46 8.70 -11.44 -4.73
CA SER A 46 7.75 -11.16 -3.65
C SER A 46 8.21 -11.71 -2.30
N ASP A 47 9.51 -12.04 -2.18
CA ASP A 47 10.08 -12.63 -0.97
C ASP A 47 10.21 -11.61 0.18
N LYS A 48 9.77 -12.01 1.36
CA LYS A 48 9.75 -11.17 2.56
C LYS A 48 11.15 -10.85 3.10
N GLU A 49 12.09 -11.78 3.03
CA GLU A 49 13.46 -11.55 3.52
C GLU A 49 14.19 -10.56 2.61
N LEU A 50 14.01 -10.69 1.30
CA LEU A 50 14.50 -9.71 0.32
C LEU A 50 13.85 -8.34 0.51
N PHE A 51 12.55 -8.28 0.77
CA PHE A 51 11.88 -7.02 1.13
C PHE A 51 12.54 -6.35 2.32
N THR A 52 12.71 -7.08 3.42
CA THR A 52 13.29 -6.57 4.67
C THR A 52 14.73 -6.08 4.49
N LYS A 53 15.49 -6.72 3.60
CA LYS A 53 16.90 -6.39 3.36
C LYS A 53 17.09 -5.25 2.36
N ASN A 54 16.25 -5.17 1.33
CA ASN A 54 16.53 -4.35 0.15
C ASN A 54 15.62 -3.12 0.02
N VAL A 55 14.38 -3.16 0.53
CA VAL A 55 13.46 -2.02 0.43
C VAL A 55 13.76 -1.03 1.55
N LEU A 56 14.13 0.19 1.16
CA LEU A 56 14.49 1.24 2.10
C LEU A 56 13.25 1.86 2.74
N VAL A 57 13.40 2.29 4.00
CA VAL A 57 12.39 3.14 4.65
C VAL A 57 12.42 4.51 3.98
N ALA A 58 11.37 4.81 3.22
CA ALA A 58 11.25 6.01 2.40
C ALA A 58 10.42 7.11 3.10
N THR A 59 10.76 8.36 2.80
CA THR A 59 9.93 9.53 3.13
C THR A 59 8.96 9.84 1.98
N TYR A 60 8.04 10.79 2.21
CA TYR A 60 7.14 11.24 1.14
C TYR A 60 7.89 11.78 -0.07
N ASP A 61 8.98 12.52 0.16
CA ASP A 61 9.71 13.19 -0.93
C ASP A 61 10.46 12.18 -1.82
N ASP A 62 10.85 11.03 -1.27
CA ASP A 62 11.47 9.94 -2.02
C ASP A 62 10.48 9.28 -3.00
N VAL A 63 9.20 9.15 -2.60
CA VAL A 63 8.16 8.48 -3.41
C VAL A 63 7.31 9.44 -4.24
N LYS A 64 7.31 10.73 -3.90
CA LYS A 64 6.54 11.78 -4.56
C LYS A 64 6.67 11.79 -6.09
N PRO A 65 7.86 11.61 -6.70
CA PRO A 65 7.99 11.60 -8.16
C PRO A 65 7.14 10.51 -8.83
N TYR A 66 7.04 9.32 -8.22
CA TYR A 66 6.20 8.23 -8.73
C TYR A 66 4.71 8.57 -8.62
N ILE A 67 4.30 9.17 -7.50
CA ILE A 67 2.91 9.58 -7.26
C ILE A 67 2.49 10.66 -8.26
N GLU A 68 3.32 11.68 -8.48
CA GLU A 68 3.03 12.77 -9.41
C GLU A 68 2.94 12.29 -10.86
N ARG A 69 3.76 11.31 -11.27
CA ARG A 69 3.66 10.68 -12.59
C ARG A 69 2.30 10.02 -12.82
N VAL A 70 1.83 9.22 -11.86
CA VAL A 70 0.49 8.61 -11.95
C VAL A 70 -0.61 9.67 -11.91
N ALA A 71 -0.47 10.71 -11.09
CA ALA A 71 -1.44 11.82 -11.03
C ALA A 71 -1.52 12.60 -12.35
N ASN A 72 -0.41 12.66 -13.11
CA ASN A 72 -0.32 13.28 -14.43
C ASN A 72 -0.72 12.35 -15.58
N GLY A 73 -1.22 11.15 -15.29
CA GLY A 73 -1.79 10.23 -16.27
C GLY A 73 -0.91 9.06 -16.69
N GLU A 74 0.27 8.87 -16.06
CA GLU A 74 1.00 7.61 -16.25
C GLU A 74 0.25 6.42 -15.62
N PRO A 75 0.46 5.19 -16.12
CA PRO A 75 -0.24 4.02 -15.60
C PRO A 75 0.10 3.74 -14.14
N SER A 76 -0.83 3.13 -13.41
CA SER A 76 -0.68 2.86 -11.97
C SER A 76 0.54 2.01 -11.62
N ASN A 77 0.98 1.14 -12.54
CA ASN A 77 2.12 0.23 -12.34
C ASN A 77 3.45 0.94 -12.08
N VAL A 78 3.51 2.27 -12.21
CA VAL A 78 4.64 3.08 -11.71
C VAL A 78 4.83 2.87 -10.20
N ILE A 79 3.76 2.74 -9.41
CA ILE A 79 3.84 2.59 -7.94
C ILE A 79 2.91 1.53 -7.34
N ALA A 80 1.83 1.15 -8.05
CA ALA A 80 0.81 0.23 -7.57
C ALA A 80 0.47 -0.82 -8.64
N GLY A 81 0.40 -2.10 -8.24
CA GLY A 81 -0.02 -3.20 -9.10
C GLY A 81 -1.52 -3.15 -9.41
N GLU A 82 -2.31 -2.60 -8.49
CA GLU A 82 -3.72 -2.31 -8.69
C GLU A 82 -3.93 -0.93 -9.32
N THR A 83 -5.07 -0.77 -10.00
CA THR A 83 -5.44 0.52 -10.60
C THR A 83 -5.68 1.56 -9.51
N VAL A 84 -4.95 2.68 -9.58
CA VAL A 84 -5.21 3.88 -8.79
C VAL A 84 -6.47 4.53 -9.33
N THR A 85 -7.49 4.65 -8.48
CA THR A 85 -8.80 5.18 -8.85
C THR A 85 -9.00 6.63 -8.44
N SER A 86 -8.33 7.06 -7.36
CA SER A 86 -8.43 8.41 -6.81
C SER A 86 -7.13 8.82 -6.10
N PHE A 87 -7.01 10.10 -5.76
CA PHE A 87 -6.00 10.62 -4.85
C PHE A 87 -6.66 11.26 -3.63
N ILE A 88 -6.13 10.95 -2.44
CA ILE A 88 -6.54 11.61 -1.20
C ILE A 88 -5.51 12.66 -0.80
N LEU A 89 -5.99 13.77 -0.22
CA LEU A 89 -5.14 14.82 0.32
C LEU A 89 -4.96 14.60 1.82
N SER A 90 -3.72 14.56 2.30
CA SER A 90 -3.48 14.66 3.74
C SER A 90 -3.39 16.12 4.18
N SER A 91 -3.59 16.37 5.48
CA SER A 91 -3.38 17.69 6.08
C SER A 91 -1.90 18.09 6.12
N GLY A 92 -0.98 17.14 5.95
CA GLY A 92 0.46 17.38 5.91
C GLY A 92 0.90 17.94 4.56
N THR A 93 1.95 18.76 4.57
CA THR A 93 2.49 19.38 3.36
C THR A 93 3.93 18.94 3.07
N SER A 94 4.32 19.03 1.80
CA SER A 94 5.72 18.97 1.33
C SER A 94 5.93 20.11 0.33
N GLY A 95 6.95 20.93 0.55
CA GLY A 95 7.23 22.10 -0.28
C GLY A 95 6.05 23.10 -0.36
N GLY A 96 5.28 23.24 0.72
CA GLY A 96 4.12 24.14 0.78
C GLY A 96 2.85 23.65 0.08
N LYS A 97 2.85 22.44 -0.50
CA LYS A 97 1.67 21.81 -1.11
C LYS A 97 1.20 20.62 -0.27
N LEU A 98 -0.11 20.38 -0.25
CA LEU A 98 -0.68 19.21 0.41
C LEU A 98 -0.13 17.93 -0.22
N LYS A 99 0.14 16.93 0.62
CA LYS A 99 0.56 15.61 0.14
C LYS A 99 -0.63 14.88 -0.44
N ILE A 100 -0.49 14.39 -1.67
CA ILE A 100 -1.43 13.48 -2.31
C ILE A 100 -0.99 12.03 -2.11
N PHE A 101 -1.94 11.13 -1.88
CA PHE A 101 -1.71 9.69 -1.77
C PHE A 101 -2.61 8.95 -2.77
N PRO A 102 -2.05 8.05 -3.59
CA PRO A 102 -2.84 7.24 -4.50
C PRO A 102 -3.67 6.22 -3.70
N VAL A 103 -4.92 6.04 -4.08
CA VAL A 103 -5.81 5.02 -3.51
C VAL A 103 -6.48 4.22 -4.62
N ASN A 104 -6.69 2.93 -4.36
CA ASN A 104 -7.41 2.02 -5.24
C ASN A 104 -8.79 1.69 -4.66
N LYS A 105 -9.57 0.88 -5.38
CA LYS A 105 -10.90 0.46 -4.92
C LYS A 105 -10.85 -0.37 -3.63
N ILE A 106 -9.83 -1.23 -3.49
CA ILE A 106 -9.63 -2.11 -2.32
C ILE A 106 -9.52 -1.27 -1.04
N PHE A 107 -8.82 -0.13 -1.10
CA PHE A 107 -8.72 0.80 0.03
C PHE A 107 -10.10 1.25 0.54
N PHE A 108 -11.01 1.63 -0.36
CA PHE A 108 -12.35 2.05 0.02
C PHE A 108 -13.21 0.89 0.53
N GLU A 109 -13.09 -0.29 -0.08
CA GLU A 109 -13.78 -1.50 0.39
C GLU A 109 -13.38 -1.83 1.83
N ASN A 110 -12.08 -1.75 2.15
CA ASN A 110 -11.56 -1.98 3.50
C ASN A 110 -12.01 -0.92 4.53
N LEU A 111 -12.21 0.34 4.13
CA LEU A 111 -12.73 1.37 5.02
C LEU A 111 -14.19 1.13 5.43
N THR A 112 -14.97 0.46 4.60
CA THR A 112 -16.38 0.12 4.90
C THR A 112 -16.54 -0.94 5.99
N PHE A 113 -15.45 -1.62 6.38
CA PHE A 113 -15.43 -2.66 7.42
C PHE A 113 -15.07 -2.14 8.83
N ILE A 114 -14.82 -0.84 8.98
CA ILE A 114 -14.65 -0.15 10.27
C ILE A 114 -15.91 0.66 10.54
#